data_AF-A0A919YNP0-F1
#
_entry.id   AF-A0A919YNP0-F1
#
_cell.length_a   1.000
_cell.length_b   1.000
_cell.length_c   1.000
_cell.angle_alpha   90.00
_cell.angle_beta   90.00
_cell.angle_gamma   90.00
#
_symmetry.space_group_name_H-M   'P 1'
#
loop_
_entity.id
_entity.type
_entity.pdbx_description
1 polymer ?
#
loop_
_entity_poly.entity_id
_entity_poly.type
_entity_poly.pdbx_seq_one_letter_code
_entity_poly.pdbx_strand_id
1 'polypeptide(L)' 'MEELLVQLSELLKGTDYSYVSQLKDRNREMILLLIEKIKQTKNPDFVPLLKAWQEIEYKKVRSELQKAIDALPPQNHEH' A
#
# COMPACT_ATOMS: atom_id res chain seq x y z
N MET A 1 3.80 -14.52 -0.76
CA MET A 1 4.14 -13.07 -0.76
C MET A 1 3.68 -12.42 -2.07
N GLU A 2 3.97 -13.01 -3.23
CA GLU A 2 3.41 -12.57 -4.52
C GLU A 2 1.87 -12.62 -4.56
N GLU A 3 1.26 -13.65 -3.98
CA GLU A 3 -0.21 -13.75 -3.86
C GLU A 3 -0.85 -12.57 -3.12
N LEU A 4 -0.18 -12.01 -2.11
CA LEU A 4 -0.68 -10.84 -1.38
C LEU A 4 -0.61 -9.58 -2.25
N LEU A 5 0.42 -9.44 -3.07
CA LEU A 5 0.53 -8.32 -4.00
C LEU A 5 -0.54 -8.40 -5.10
N VAL A 6 -0.84 -9.60 -5.58
CA VAL A 6 -1.93 -9.85 -6.52
C VAL A 6 -3.26 -9.44 -5.89
N GLN A 7 -3.55 -9.90 -4.67
CA GLN A 7 -4.78 -9.52 -3.96
C GLN A 7 -4.89 -8.00 -3.76
N LEU A 8 -3.81 -7.33 -3.37
CA LEU A 8 -3.81 -5.86 -3.24
C LEU A 8 -4.08 -5.16 -4.58
N SER A 9 -3.56 -5.69 -5.68
CA SER A 9 -3.78 -5.14 -7.02
C SER A 9 -5.23 -5.29 -7.47
N GLU A 10 -5.94 -6.33 -7.03
CA GLU A 10 -7.36 -6.52 -7.31
C GLU A 10 -8.23 -5.48 -6.60
N LEU A 11 -7.86 -5.07 -5.38
CA LEU A 11 -8.58 -4.04 -4.62
C LEU A 11 -8.53 -2.66 -5.28
N LEU A 12 -7.47 -2.38 -6.06
CA LEU A 12 -7.38 -1.14 -6.82
C LEU A 12 -8.55 -0.98 -7.81
N LYS A 13 -9.12 -2.09 -8.31
CA LYS A 13 -10.26 -2.07 -9.24
C LYS A 13 -11.59 -1.72 -8.58
N GLY A 14 -11.71 -1.94 -7.26
CA GLY A 14 -12.96 -1.82 -6.52
C GLY A 14 -13.01 -0.64 -5.54
N THR A 15 -11.90 0.07 -5.31
CA THR A 15 -11.76 1.13 -4.26
C THR A 15 -12.10 0.68 -2.84
N ASP A 16 -12.29 -0.62 -2.60
CA ASP A 16 -12.52 -1.18 -1.28
C ASP A 16 -11.17 -1.50 -0.62
N TYR A 17 -10.76 -0.61 0.28
CA TYR A 17 -9.50 -0.72 1.01
C TYR A 17 -9.66 -1.42 2.37
N SER A 18 -10.81 -2.02 2.67
CA SER A 18 -11.07 -2.69 3.96
C SER A 18 -10.09 -3.82 4.27
N TYR A 19 -9.55 -4.47 3.24
CA TYR A 19 -8.55 -5.55 3.38
C TYR A 19 -7.28 -5.12 4.12
N VAL A 20 -6.84 -3.84 4.00
CA VAL A 20 -5.64 -3.38 4.72
C VAL A 20 -5.81 -3.44 6.24
N SER A 21 -7.06 -3.43 6.73
CA SER A 21 -7.36 -3.65 8.14
C SER A 21 -7.03 -5.06 8.60
N GLN A 22 -7.14 -6.06 7.71
CA GLN A 22 -6.79 -7.45 8.00
C GLN A 22 -5.27 -7.67 8.03
N LEU A 23 -4.49 -6.71 7.52
CA LEU A 23 -3.02 -6.76 7.54
C LEU A 23 -2.43 -6.25 8.86
N LYS A 24 -3.19 -5.48 9.65
CA LYS A 24 -2.72 -4.86 10.89
C LYS A 24 -2.21 -5.86 11.93
N ASP A 25 -2.86 -7.02 12.05
CA ASP A 25 -2.51 -8.06 13.02
C ASP A 25 -1.44 -9.04 12.48
N ARG A 26 -0.94 -8.82 11.27
CA ARG A 26 0.09 -9.67 10.66
C ARG A 26 1.49 -9.31 11.17
N ASN A 27 2.45 -10.20 10.93
CA ASN A 27 3.86 -9.95 11.24
C ASN A 27 4.34 -8.65 10.58
N ARG A 28 4.89 -7.75 11.41
CA ARG A 28 5.39 -6.43 11.00
C ARG A 28 6.48 -6.50 9.92
N GLU A 29 7.35 -7.52 9.92
CA GLU A 29 8.33 -7.72 8.85
C GLU A 29 7.65 -7.98 7.50
N MET A 30 6.56 -8.74 7.50
CA MET A 30 5.80 -8.99 6.27
C MET A 30 5.15 -7.71 5.73
N ILE A 31 4.65 -6.85 6.63
CA ILE A 31 4.09 -5.54 6.23
C ILE A 31 5.15 -4.66 5.59
N LEU A 32 6.35 -4.58 6.20
CA LEU A 32 7.46 -3.82 5.65
C LEU A 32 7.89 -4.33 4.27
N LEU A 33 7.96 -5.66 4.10
CA LEU A 33 8.28 -6.27 2.81
C LEU A 33 7.22 -5.96 1.75
N LEU A 34 5.93 -5.94 2.12
CA LEU A 34 4.84 -5.63 1.21
C LEU A 34 4.89 -4.16 0.75
N ILE A 35 5.16 -3.23 1.68
CA ILE A 35 5.36 -1.81 1.36
C ILE A 35 6.51 -1.62 0.37
N GLU A 36 7.63 -2.32 0.61
CA GLU A 36 8.78 -2.27 -0.29
C GLU A 36 8.46 -2.84 -1.69
N LYS A 37 7.67 -3.92 -1.76
CA LYS A 37 7.19 -4.46 -3.04
C LYS A 37 6.31 -3.47 -3.79
N ILE A 38 5.40 -2.78 -3.11
CA ILE A 38 4.55 -1.74 -3.72
C ILE A 38 5.42 -0.62 -4.30
N LYS A 39 6.43 -0.15 -3.57
CA LYS A 39 7.39 0.87 -4.08
C LYS A 39 8.08 0.42 -5.36
N GLN A 40 8.49 -0.85 -5.42
CA GLN A 40 9.17 -1.42 -6.59
C GLN A 40 8.27 -1.47 -7.83
N THR A 41 6.94 -1.51 -7.67
CA THR A 41 6.01 -1.46 -8.82
C THR A 41 6.03 -0.12 -9.54
N LYS A 42 6.41 0.97 -8.83
CA LYS A 42 6.30 2.36 -9.32
C LYS A 42 4.90 2.72 -9.84
N ASN A 43 3.87 1.96 -9.45
CA ASN A 43 2.50 2.19 -9.90
C ASN A 43 1.81 3.20 -8.96
N PRO A 44 1.44 4.41 -9.45
CA PRO A 44 0.85 5.44 -8.63
C PRO A 44 -0.60 5.11 -8.21
N ASP A 45 -1.24 4.09 -8.80
CA ASP A 45 -2.59 3.64 -8.41
C ASP A 45 -2.65 3.09 -6.98
N PHE A 46 -1.50 2.71 -6.41
CA PHE A 46 -1.42 2.28 -5.01
C PHE A 46 -1.49 3.45 -4.01
N VAL A 47 -1.35 4.71 -4.45
CA VAL A 47 -1.32 5.87 -3.53
C VAL A 47 -2.59 5.98 -2.66
N PRO A 48 -3.83 5.87 -3.19
CA PRO A 48 -5.05 5.90 -2.38
C PRO A 48 -5.12 4.76 -1.36
N LEU A 49 -4.70 3.54 -1.76
CA LEU A 49 -4.61 2.38 -0.86
C LEU A 49 -3.61 2.63 0.27
N LEU A 50 -2.41 3.12 -0.05
CA LEU A 50 -1.36 3.41 0.94
C LEU A 50 -1.81 4.50 1.94
N LYS A 51 -2.55 5.52 1.48
CA LYS A 51 -3.14 6.54 2.35
C LYS A 51 -4.19 5.95 3.30
N ALA A 52 -5.12 5.15 2.78
CA ALA A 52 -6.13 4.48 3.61
C ALA A 52 -5.49 3.55 4.65
N TRP A 53 -4.42 2.85 4.25
CA TRP A 53 -3.65 1.99 5.16
C TRP A 53 -2.93 2.80 6.24
N GLN A 54 -2.40 3.98 5.91
CA GLN A 54 -1.70 4.84 6.86
C GLN A 54 -2.58 5.28 8.03
N GLU A 55 -3.89 5.48 7.81
CA GLU A 55 -4.82 5.95 8.83
C GLU A 55 -5.01 4.94 9.99
N ILE A 56 -4.91 3.64 9.71
CA ILE A 56 -5.21 2.57 10.67
C ILE A 56 -3.97 1.96 11.35
N GLU A 57 -2.78 2.31 10.86
CA GLU A 57 -1.50 1.74 11.27
C GLU A 57 -0.84 2.48 12.45
N TYR A 58 0.16 1.86 13.07
CA TYR A 58 0.96 2.49 14.14
C TYR A 58 2.07 3.39 13.56
N LYS A 59 2.55 4.35 14.37
CA LYS A 59 3.50 5.41 13.95
C LYS A 59 4.66 4.92 13.08
N LYS A 60 5.29 3.78 13.42
CA LYS A 60 6.43 3.26 12.65
C LYS A 60 6.04 2.77 11.25
N VAL A 61 4.89 2.10 11.11
CA VAL A 61 4.41 1.62 9.80
C VAL A 61 3.91 2.79 8.97
N ARG A 62 3.26 3.79 9.59
CA ARG A 62 2.86 5.03 8.90
C ARG A 62 4.03 5.74 8.24
N SER A 63 5.20 5.78 8.89
CA SER A 63 6.40 6.39 8.30
C SER A 63 6.89 5.64 7.06
N GLU A 64 6.80 4.31 7.03
CA GLU A 64 7.20 3.51 5.87
C GLU A 64 6.18 3.62 4.73
N LEU A 65 4.89 3.68 5.06
CA LEU A 65 3.83 3.98 4.09
C LEU A 65 4.01 5.37 3.47
N GLN A 66 4.36 6.38 4.27
CA GLN A 66 4.64 7.72 3.75
C GLN A 66 5.82 7.71 2.77
N LYS A 67 6.94 7.08 3.16
CA LYS A 67 8.10 6.92 2.27
C LYS A 67 7.74 6.20 0.96
N ALA A 68 6.79 5.26 1.02
CA ALA A 68 6.31 4.58 -0.17
C ALA A 68 5.52 5.51 -1.08
N ILE A 69 4.57 6.28 -0.52
CA ILE A 69 3.81 7.28 -1.26
C ILE A 69 4.75 8.31 -1.91
N ASP A 70 5.75 8.80 -1.18
CA ASP A 70 6.71 9.80 -1.67
C ASP A 70 7.64 9.24 -2.77
N ALA A 71 7.86 7.93 -2.79
CA ALA A 71 8.68 7.26 -3.80
C ALA A 71 7.91 6.90 -5.08
N LEU A 72 6.58 6.90 -5.04
CA LEU A 72 5.74 6.67 -6.21
C LEU A 72 5.63 7.95 -7.06
N PRO A 73 5.56 7.83 -8.39
CA PRO A 73 5.34 9.00 -9.24
C PRO A 73 3.98 9.64 -8.92
N PRO A 74 3.80 10.95 -9.20
CA PRO A 74 2.48 11.56 -9.15
C PRO A 74 1.53 10.84 -10.13
N GLN A 75 0.26 10.68 -9.74
CA GLN A 75 -0.78 10.18 -10.63
C GLN A 75 -0.99 11.19 -11.77
N ASN A 76 -0.28 11.02 -12.87
CA ASN A 76 -0.56 11.74 -14.11
C ASN A 76 -1.83 11.13 -14.72
N HIS A 77 -2.99 11.63 -14.28
CA HIS A 77 -4.20 11.52 -15.10
C HIS A 77 -4.00 12.48 -16.26
N GLU A 78 -3.31 12.04 -17.32
CA GLU A 78 -3.47 12.67 -18.61
C GLU A 78 -4.94 12.48 -19.01
N HIS A 79 -5.60 13.61 -19.25
CA HIS A 79 -7.03 13.80 -19.47
C HIS A 79 -7.61 12.99 -20.63
#